data_AF-A0A8I2YJG9-F1
#
_entry.id   AF-A0A8I2YJG9-F1
#
_cell.length_a   1.000
_cell.length_b   1.000
_cell.length_c   1.000
_cell.angle_alpha   90.00
_cell.angle_beta   90.00
_cell.angle_gamma   90.00
#
_symmetry.space_group_name_H-M   'P 1'
#
loop_
_entity.id
_entity.type
_entity.pdbx_description
1 polymer ?
#
loop_
_entity_poly.entity_id
_entity_poly.type
_entity_poly.pdbx_seq_one_letter_code
_entity_poly.pdbx_strand_id
1 'polypeptide(L)'
;MKVNVTEQDWNHLDAAVWRGALEGALTSAAIAVPSFYYLHRRSAWYRSLPFSLRVAGVVMVVAPWTSIQAERRSLEFERARWSDSGKLELDRAAADKEARFNALSTTDKALDWASRHQYSIILGSWALSMAVAGAIVAKDRYVSCLALAVQVRMWAQGLTIGVLVAAGAMTHKNRQEAAANGMRRSATDHSWQTFLEEQQREQEARKVTLNVASV
;
A
#
# COMPACT_ATOMS: atom_id res chain seq x y z
N MET A 1 -26.13 15.56 0.33
CA MET A 1 -26.91 14.36 -0.06
C MET A 1 -26.78 13.34 1.06
N LYS A 2 -27.87 12.88 1.69
CA LYS A 2 -27.80 11.75 2.63
C LYS A 2 -27.79 10.48 1.77
N VAL A 3 -26.63 9.86 1.61
CA VAL A 3 -26.55 8.54 0.98
C VAL A 3 -27.32 7.61 1.90
N ASN A 4 -28.45 7.10 1.43
CA ASN A 4 -29.28 6.18 2.19
C ASN A 4 -28.63 4.80 2.08
N VAL A 5 -27.57 4.58 2.87
CA VAL A 5 -26.87 3.29 2.92
C VAL A 5 -27.85 2.29 3.53
N THR A 6 -28.18 1.24 2.78
CA THR A 6 -29.13 0.24 3.28
C THR A 6 -28.44 -0.66 4.30
N GLU A 7 -29.19 -1.24 5.23
CA GLU A 7 -28.65 -2.19 6.23
C GLU A 7 -28.00 -3.42 5.55
N GLN A 8 -28.51 -3.82 4.39
CA GLN A 8 -27.92 -4.87 3.56
C GLN A 8 -26.51 -4.51 3.08
N ASP A 9 -26.26 -3.23 2.78
CA ASP A 9 -24.96 -2.77 2.28
C ASP A 9 -23.88 -2.85 3.35
N TRP A 10 -24.25 -2.55 4.60
CA TRP A 10 -23.36 -2.73 5.75
C TRP A 10 -23.02 -4.20 5.96
N ASN A 11 -24.02 -5.09 5.92
CA ASN A 11 -23.78 -6.53 6.07
C ASN A 11 -22.88 -7.09 4.96
N HIS A 12 -23.02 -6.61 3.72
CA HIS A 12 -22.17 -7.02 2.61
C HIS A 12 -20.74 -6.44 2.69
N LEU A 13 -20.60 -5.20 3.16
CA LEU A 13 -19.30 -4.58 3.43
C LEU A 13 -18.58 -5.34 4.55
N ASP A 14 -19.26 -5.60 5.66
CA ASP A 14 -18.73 -6.37 6.80
C ASP A 14 -18.29 -7.77 6.35
N ALA A 15 -19.10 -8.44 5.53
CA ALA A 15 -18.72 -9.73 4.96
C ALA A 15 -17.47 -9.64 4.07
N ALA A 16 -17.30 -8.57 3.29
CA ALA A 16 -16.11 -8.36 2.46
C ALA A 16 -14.87 -8.10 3.33
N VAL A 17 -14.98 -7.25 4.35
CA VAL A 17 -13.92 -6.96 5.33
C VAL A 17 -13.49 -8.23 6.04
N TRP A 18 -14.45 -9.03 6.56
CA TRP A 18 -14.17 -10.27 7.27
C TRP A 18 -13.51 -11.33 6.38
N ARG A 19 -13.94 -11.44 5.12
CA ARG A 19 -13.26 -12.31 4.14
C ARG A 19 -11.82 -11.87 3.93
N GLY A 20 -11.57 -10.58 3.74
CA GLY A 20 -10.22 -10.04 3.57
C GLY A 20 -9.34 -10.25 4.80
N ALA A 21 -9.89 -10.00 6.00
CA ALA A 21 -9.20 -10.23 7.26
C ALA A 21 -8.84 -11.71 7.45
N LEU A 22 -9.77 -12.62 7.17
CA LEU A 22 -9.55 -14.07 7.30
C LEU A 22 -8.51 -14.58 6.29
N GLU A 23 -8.63 -14.19 5.02
CA GLU A 23 -7.64 -14.52 3.99
C GLU A 23 -6.26 -13.97 4.36
N GLY A 24 -6.21 -12.71 4.82
CA GLY A 24 -4.98 -12.08 5.29
C GLY A 24 -4.37 -12.78 6.49
N ALA A 25 -5.19 -13.22 7.45
CA ALA A 25 -4.73 -13.91 8.66
C ALA A 25 -4.15 -15.28 8.31
N LEU A 26 -4.86 -16.04 7.49
CA LEU A 26 -4.45 -17.39 7.11
C LEU A 26 -3.18 -17.35 6.25
N THR A 27 -3.14 -16.47 5.25
CA THR A 27 -1.97 -16.34 4.36
C THR A 27 -0.73 -15.87 5.14
N SER A 28 -0.87 -14.84 5.97
CA SER A 28 0.26 -14.35 6.77
C SER A 28 0.68 -15.33 7.86
N ALA A 29 -0.24 -16.02 8.54
CA ALA A 29 0.10 -17.04 9.52
C ALA A 29 0.81 -18.24 8.87
N ALA A 30 0.34 -18.67 7.69
CA ALA A 30 0.96 -19.76 6.93
C ALA A 30 2.42 -19.46 6.52
N ILE A 31 2.79 -18.18 6.38
CA ILE A 31 4.16 -17.77 6.07
C ILE A 31 4.96 -17.47 7.35
N ALA A 32 4.38 -16.71 8.28
CA ALA A 32 5.06 -16.24 9.48
C ALA A 32 5.38 -17.39 10.44
N VAL A 33 4.41 -18.28 10.72
CA VAL A 33 4.60 -19.35 11.72
C VAL A 33 5.74 -20.30 11.32
N PRO A 34 5.81 -20.84 10.09
CA PRO A 34 6.94 -21.66 9.67
C PRO A 34 8.28 -20.90 9.66
N SER A 35 8.26 -19.61 9.27
CA SER A 35 9.47 -18.78 9.25
C SER A 35 10.06 -18.59 10.66
N PHE A 36 9.21 -18.24 11.63
CA PHE A 36 9.62 -18.09 13.04
C PHE A 36 9.93 -19.44 13.70
N TYR A 37 9.27 -20.52 13.30
CA TYR A 37 9.62 -21.87 13.73
C TYR A 37 11.02 -22.30 13.24
N TYR A 38 11.33 -22.03 11.98
CA TYR A 38 12.66 -22.28 11.43
C TYR A 38 13.74 -21.44 12.15
N LEU A 39 13.45 -20.16 12.40
CA LEU A 39 14.33 -19.29 13.18
C LEU A 39 14.56 -19.83 14.60
N HIS A 40 13.52 -20.37 15.23
CA HIS A 40 13.62 -21.02 16.53
C HIS A 40 14.52 -22.26 16.53
N ARG A 41 14.48 -23.09 15.50
CA ARG A 41 15.42 -24.22 15.40
C ARG A 41 16.86 -23.79 15.18
N ARG A 42 17.09 -22.79 14.32
CA ARG A 42 18.44 -22.45 13.88
C ARG A 42 19.19 -21.50 14.83
N SER A 43 18.48 -20.58 15.49
CA SER A 43 19.12 -19.51 16.28
C SER A 43 19.08 -19.81 17.78
N ALA A 44 20.25 -19.97 18.40
CA ALA A 44 20.38 -20.10 19.85
C ALA A 44 19.90 -18.84 20.58
N TRP A 45 20.16 -17.66 20.01
CA TRP A 45 19.67 -16.38 20.53
C TRP A 45 18.14 -16.31 20.51
N TYR A 46 17.49 -16.72 19.42
CA TYR A 46 16.02 -16.67 19.34
C TYR A 46 15.36 -17.64 20.33
N ARG A 47 16.01 -18.78 20.63
CA ARG A 47 15.55 -19.71 21.68
C ARG A 47 15.64 -19.15 23.09
N SER A 48 16.61 -18.27 23.36
CA SER A 48 16.74 -17.61 24.67
C SER A 48 15.71 -16.50 24.91
N LEU A 49 14.94 -16.10 23.90
CA LEU A 49 13.93 -15.05 24.04
C LEU A 49 12.71 -15.56 24.84
N PRO A 50 12.16 -14.72 25.76
CA PRO A 50 10.88 -14.95 26.40
C PRO A 50 9.78 -15.32 25.39
N PHE A 51 8.86 -16.19 25.80
CA PHE A 51 7.76 -16.63 24.94
C PHE A 51 6.96 -15.44 24.38
N SER A 52 6.68 -14.43 25.20
CA SER A 52 5.95 -13.23 24.81
C SER A 52 6.61 -12.47 23.66
N LEU A 53 7.95 -12.35 23.65
CA LEU A 53 8.67 -11.67 22.56
C LEU A 53 8.65 -12.49 21.26
N ARG A 54 8.64 -13.82 21.36
CA ARG A 54 8.51 -14.69 20.19
C ARG A 54 7.14 -14.56 19.53
N VAL A 55 6.08 -14.59 20.33
CA VAL A 55 4.71 -14.37 19.85
C VAL A 55 4.52 -12.97 19.30
N ALA A 56 5.05 -11.95 19.98
CA ALA A 56 5.00 -10.57 19.49
C ALA A 56 5.62 -10.43 18.09
N GLY A 57 6.74 -11.10 17.81
CA GLY A 57 7.33 -11.12 16.47
C GLY A 57 6.39 -11.66 15.39
N VAL A 58 5.64 -12.73 15.68
CA VAL A 58 4.63 -13.28 14.77
C VAL A 58 3.47 -12.29 14.57
N VAL A 59 2.95 -11.74 15.66
CA VAL A 59 1.83 -10.77 15.63
C VAL A 59 2.18 -9.52 14.83
N MET A 60 3.41 -9.01 14.96
CA MET A 60 3.91 -7.84 14.22
C MET A 60 3.91 -8.03 12.70
N VAL A 61 3.86 -9.28 12.20
CA VAL A 61 3.74 -9.58 10.77
C VAL A 61 2.29 -9.84 10.39
N VAL A 62 1.58 -10.66 11.18
CA VAL A 62 0.21 -11.09 10.89
C VAL A 62 -0.77 -9.93 10.99
N ALA A 63 -0.72 -9.12 12.05
CA ALA A 63 -1.68 -8.03 12.28
C ALA A 63 -1.70 -6.98 11.14
N PRO A 64 -0.58 -6.36 10.73
CA PRO A 64 -0.63 -5.40 9.63
C PRO A 64 -1.06 -6.04 8.31
N TRP A 65 -0.66 -7.29 8.03
CA TRP A 65 -1.08 -7.99 6.81
C TRP A 65 -2.59 -8.24 6.79
N THR A 66 -3.18 -8.65 7.91
CA THR A 66 -4.64 -8.82 8.04
C THR A 66 -5.38 -7.53 7.77
N SER A 67 -4.90 -6.42 8.34
CA SER A 67 -5.51 -5.10 8.16
C SER A 67 -5.45 -4.65 6.70
N ILE A 68 -4.30 -4.83 6.04
CA ILE A 68 -4.12 -4.47 4.62
C ILE A 68 -5.07 -5.29 3.74
N GLN A 69 -5.21 -6.59 3.99
CA GLN A 69 -6.09 -7.45 3.20
C GLN A 69 -7.57 -7.18 3.44
N ALA A 70 -7.96 -6.87 4.67
CA ALA A 70 -9.31 -6.42 4.99
C ALA A 70 -9.66 -5.15 4.21
N GLU A 71 -8.77 -4.15 4.25
CA GLU A 71 -8.93 -2.89 3.52
C GLU A 71 -8.95 -3.10 2.00
N ARG A 72 -8.15 -4.04 1.48
CA ARG A 72 -8.13 -4.32 0.04
C ARG A 72 -9.47 -4.86 -0.44
N ARG A 73 -10.12 -5.71 0.37
CA ARG A 73 -11.43 -6.29 0.05
C ARG A 73 -12.59 -5.32 0.27
N SER A 74 -12.52 -4.43 1.26
CA SER A 74 -13.50 -3.35 1.41
C SER A 74 -13.48 -2.42 0.19
N LEU A 75 -12.30 -1.97 -0.23
CA LEU A 75 -12.14 -1.13 -1.41
C LEU A 75 -12.57 -1.83 -2.70
N GLU A 76 -12.35 -3.14 -2.82
CA GLU A 76 -12.83 -3.94 -3.96
C GLU A 76 -14.37 -3.97 -4.01
N PHE A 77 -15.03 -4.16 -2.86
CA PHE A 77 -16.48 -4.11 -2.76
C PHE A 77 -17.04 -2.72 -3.10
N GLU A 78 -16.44 -1.66 -2.59
CA GLU A 78 -16.85 -0.27 -2.90
C GLU A 78 -16.72 0.04 -4.39
N ARG A 79 -15.58 -0.33 -5.02
CA ARG A 79 -15.36 -0.13 -6.46
C ARG A 79 -16.33 -0.92 -7.32
N ALA A 80 -16.72 -2.12 -6.91
CA ALA A 80 -17.71 -2.92 -7.63
C ALA A 80 -19.10 -2.24 -7.63
N ARG A 81 -19.40 -1.47 -6.58
CA ARG A 81 -20.68 -0.79 -6.40
C ARG A 81 -20.75 0.60 -7.02
N TRP A 82 -19.61 1.24 -7.28
CA TRP A 82 -19.59 2.42 -8.14
C TRP A 82 -20.04 2.00 -9.54
N SER A 83 -21.19 2.52 -9.98
CA SER A 83 -21.72 2.38 -11.34
C SER A 83 -22.04 3.73 -11.99
N ASP A 84 -21.62 4.82 -11.33
CA ASP A 84 -21.91 6.20 -11.73
C ASP A 84 -20.93 6.69 -12.81
N SER A 85 -21.28 7.76 -13.52
CA SER A 85 -20.54 8.29 -14.68
C SER A 85 -19.03 8.42 -14.45
N GLY A 86 -18.61 8.86 -13.27
CA GLY A 86 -17.20 9.07 -13.00
C GLY A 86 -16.37 7.82 -12.77
N LYS A 87 -16.97 6.62 -12.68
CA LYS A 87 -16.23 5.36 -12.83
C LYS A 87 -15.75 5.17 -14.27
N LEU A 88 -16.56 5.56 -15.26
CA LEU A 88 -16.18 5.47 -16.68
C LEU A 88 -14.98 6.37 -16.98
N GLU A 89 -14.91 7.54 -16.37
CA GLU A 89 -13.78 8.46 -16.54
C GLU A 89 -12.52 7.98 -15.81
N LEU A 90 -12.66 7.46 -14.58
CA LEU A 90 -11.56 6.79 -13.88
C LEU A 90 -11.02 5.60 -14.65
N ASP A 91 -11.90 4.78 -15.24
CA ASP A 91 -11.52 3.62 -16.05
C ASP A 91 -10.86 4.04 -17.37
N ARG A 92 -11.34 5.11 -18.03
CA ARG A 92 -10.67 5.71 -19.20
C ARG A 92 -9.27 6.21 -18.85
N ALA A 93 -9.13 6.98 -17.77
CA ALA A 93 -7.84 7.48 -17.32
C ALA A 93 -6.88 6.34 -16.92
N ALA A 94 -7.41 5.24 -16.35
CA ALA A 94 -6.63 4.04 -16.06
C ALA A 94 -6.19 3.33 -17.36
N ALA A 95 -7.08 3.18 -18.33
CA ALA A 95 -6.79 2.58 -19.63
C ALA A 95 -5.73 3.38 -20.40
N ASP A 96 -5.80 4.71 -20.38
CA ASP A 96 -4.80 5.58 -21.03
C ASP A 96 -3.43 5.44 -20.36
N LYS A 97 -3.40 5.36 -19.02
CA LYS A 97 -2.15 5.10 -18.27
C LYS A 97 -1.57 3.73 -18.62
N GLU A 98 -2.43 2.71 -18.75
CA GLU A 98 -2.01 1.35 -19.08
C GLU A 98 -1.53 1.24 -20.53
N ALA A 99 -2.20 1.90 -21.47
CA ALA A 99 -1.74 2.03 -22.85
C ALA A 99 -0.37 2.72 -22.93
N ARG A 100 -0.19 3.82 -22.19
CA ARG A 100 1.10 4.51 -22.09
C ARG A 100 2.18 3.64 -21.47
N PHE A 101 1.84 2.89 -20.41
CA PHE A 101 2.75 1.95 -19.78
C PHE A 101 3.15 0.83 -20.74
N ASN A 102 2.21 0.28 -21.50
CA ASN A 102 2.45 -0.79 -22.47
C ASN A 102 3.35 -0.35 -23.62
N ALA A 103 3.28 0.93 -24.02
CA ALA A 103 4.12 1.55 -25.03
C ALA A 103 5.58 1.81 -24.57
N LEU A 104 5.88 1.75 -23.27
CA LEU A 104 7.24 1.92 -22.74
C LEU A 104 8.14 0.72 -23.05
N SER A 105 9.44 0.98 -23.18
CA SER A 105 10.46 -0.07 -23.26
C SER A 105 10.55 -0.86 -21.95
N THR A 106 11.14 -2.05 -21.95
CA THR A 106 11.26 -2.90 -20.75
C THR A 106 12.02 -2.21 -19.62
N THR A 107 13.09 -1.47 -19.95
CA THR A 107 13.86 -0.68 -18.98
C THR A 107 13.03 0.48 -18.42
N ASP A 108 12.29 1.18 -19.28
CA ASP A 108 11.45 2.29 -18.84
C ASP A 108 10.26 1.83 -18.01
N LYS A 109 9.71 0.65 -18.31
CA LYS A 109 8.68 -0.01 -17.48
C LYS A 109 9.19 -0.31 -16.07
N ALA A 110 10.42 -0.83 -15.96
CA ALA A 110 11.02 -1.11 -14.66
C ALA A 110 11.28 0.18 -13.88
N LEU A 111 11.75 1.24 -14.55
CA LEU A 111 11.98 2.54 -13.94
C LEU A 111 10.68 3.23 -13.50
N ASP A 112 9.63 3.16 -14.34
CA ASP A 112 8.29 3.66 -14.01
C ASP A 112 7.65 2.88 -12.86
N TRP A 113 7.81 1.56 -12.82
CA TRP A 113 7.35 0.76 -11.68
C TRP A 113 8.09 1.14 -10.39
N ALA A 114 9.41 1.32 -10.49
CA ALA A 114 10.25 1.68 -9.35
C ALA A 114 9.93 3.09 -8.83
N SER A 115 9.62 4.04 -9.71
CA SER A 115 9.21 5.39 -9.30
C SER A 115 7.84 5.38 -8.60
N ARG A 116 6.88 4.57 -9.08
CA ARG A 116 5.57 4.39 -8.43
C ARG A 116 5.66 3.71 -7.07
N HIS A 117 6.60 2.78 -6.88
CA HIS A 117 6.78 2.02 -5.64
C HIS A 117 8.00 2.47 -4.83
N GLN A 118 8.46 3.71 -5.04
CA GLN A 118 9.69 4.25 -4.44
C GLN A 118 9.78 4.01 -2.92
N TYR A 119 8.69 4.26 -2.17
CA TYR A 119 8.67 4.06 -0.72
C TYR A 119 8.75 2.57 -0.34
N SER A 120 8.10 1.70 -1.10
CA SER A 120 8.19 0.25 -0.89
C SER A 120 9.59 -0.28 -1.17
N ILE A 121 10.28 0.26 -2.18
CA ILE A 121 11.66 -0.10 -2.50
C ILE A 121 12.62 0.40 -1.43
N ILE A 122 12.47 1.64 -0.96
CA ILE A 122 13.32 2.20 0.11
C ILE A 122 13.13 1.39 1.40
N LEU A 123 11.88 1.17 1.82
CA LEU A 123 11.58 0.39 3.03
C LEU A 123 11.98 -1.09 2.87
N GLY A 124 11.78 -1.66 1.69
CA GLY A 124 12.13 -3.05 1.38
C GLY A 124 13.63 -3.27 1.36
N SER A 125 14.39 -2.41 0.68
CA SER A 125 15.86 -2.44 0.67
C SER A 125 16.45 -2.19 2.06
N TRP A 126 15.82 -1.30 2.84
CA TRP A 126 16.16 -1.11 4.24
C TRP A 126 15.99 -2.41 5.05
N ALA A 127 14.79 -2.98 5.04
CA ALA A 127 14.48 -4.19 5.80
C ALA A 127 15.37 -5.36 5.37
N LEU A 128 15.62 -5.48 4.06
CA LEU A 128 16.53 -6.48 3.50
C LEU A 128 17.96 -6.27 4.01
N SER A 129 18.46 -5.03 4.02
CA SER A 129 19.80 -4.71 4.53
C SER A 129 19.95 -5.08 6.02
N MET A 130 18.92 -4.79 6.83
CA MET A 130 18.88 -5.16 8.25
C MET A 130 18.85 -6.68 8.44
N ALA A 131 18.08 -7.40 7.62
CA ALA A 131 18.00 -8.84 7.67
C ALA A 131 19.34 -9.51 7.30
N VAL A 132 20.00 -9.02 6.24
CA VAL A 132 21.32 -9.51 5.80
C VAL A 132 22.38 -9.20 6.86
N ALA A 133 22.45 -7.96 7.35
CA ALA A 133 23.37 -7.57 8.41
C ALA A 133 23.15 -8.39 9.68
N GLY A 134 21.90 -8.57 10.09
CA GLY A 134 21.53 -9.41 11.24
C GLY A 134 21.95 -10.88 11.06
N ALA A 135 21.79 -11.43 9.85
CA ALA A 135 22.22 -12.80 9.54
C ALA A 135 23.74 -12.96 9.60
N ILE A 136 24.50 -11.95 9.16
CA ILE A 136 25.96 -11.92 9.24
C ILE A 136 26.40 -11.81 10.70
N VAL A 137 25.86 -10.85 11.46
CA VAL A 137 26.22 -10.62 12.87
C VAL A 137 25.85 -11.81 13.76
N ALA A 138 24.72 -12.49 13.50
CA ALA A 138 24.32 -13.67 14.25
C ALA A 138 25.29 -14.87 14.11
N LYS A 139 26.19 -14.83 13.11
CA LYS A 139 27.25 -15.83 12.93
C LYS A 139 28.45 -15.55 13.84
N ASP A 140 28.62 -14.32 14.31
CA ASP A 140 29.79 -13.89 15.07
C ASP A 140 29.55 -14.03 16.58
N ARG A 141 30.40 -14.82 17.26
CA ARG A 141 30.17 -15.29 18.65
C ARG A 141 30.85 -14.42 19.72
N TYR A 142 31.57 -13.38 19.32
CA TYR A 142 32.43 -12.58 20.22
C TYR A 142 31.81 -11.25 20.69
N VAL A 143 30.59 -10.91 20.25
CA VAL A 143 29.92 -9.65 20.66
C VAL A 143 29.09 -9.90 21.92
N SER A 144 29.30 -9.09 22.97
CA SER A 144 28.48 -9.17 24.18
C SER A 144 27.05 -8.70 23.90
N CYS A 145 26.05 -9.30 24.55
CA CYS A 145 24.63 -9.03 24.32
C CYS A 145 24.28 -7.53 24.57
N LEU A 146 24.94 -6.91 25.54
CA LEU A 146 24.83 -5.48 25.84
C LEU A 146 25.43 -4.59 24.74
N ALA A 147 26.60 -4.96 24.19
CA ALA A 147 27.23 -4.22 23.10
C ALA A 147 26.38 -4.27 21.81
N LEU A 148 25.79 -5.43 21.52
CA LEU A 148 24.87 -5.59 20.38
C LEU A 148 23.64 -4.67 20.52
N ALA A 149 23.06 -4.56 21.72
CA ALA A 149 21.88 -3.71 21.94
C ALA A 149 22.18 -2.21 21.75
N VAL A 150 23.37 -1.75 22.15
CA VAL A 150 23.79 -0.36 21.92
C VAL A 150 24.06 -0.11 20.45
N GLN A 151 24.75 -1.03 19.78
CA GLN A 151 24.98 -0.96 18.34
C GLN A 151 23.65 -0.88 17.59
N VAL A 152 22.74 -1.83 17.82
CA VAL A 152 21.42 -1.87 17.16
C VAL A 152 20.69 -0.53 17.29
N ARG A 153 20.74 0.14 18.44
CA ARG A 153 20.13 1.47 18.61
C ARG A 153 20.78 2.54 17.75
N MET A 154 22.11 2.59 17.69
CA MET A 154 22.82 3.55 16.82
C MET A 154 22.53 3.30 15.34
N TRP A 155 22.52 2.03 14.93
CA TRP A 155 22.15 1.64 13.57
C TRP A 155 20.71 2.05 13.25
N ALA A 156 19.75 1.79 14.14
CA ALA A 156 18.34 2.14 13.94
C ALA A 156 18.13 3.66 13.81
N GLN A 157 18.83 4.45 14.63
CA GLN A 157 18.78 5.92 14.56
C GLN A 157 19.36 6.44 13.24
N GLY A 158 20.56 5.99 12.86
CA GLY A 158 21.18 6.36 11.59
C GLY A 158 20.32 5.97 10.40
N LEU A 159 19.62 4.83 10.49
CA LEU A 159 18.74 4.37 9.43
C LEU A 159 17.47 5.18 9.27
N THR A 160 16.87 5.62 10.39
CA THR A 160 15.72 6.51 10.34
C THR A 160 16.08 7.82 9.63
N ILE A 161 17.26 8.37 9.93
CA ILE A 161 17.77 9.56 9.25
C ILE A 161 17.99 9.29 7.76
N GLY A 162 18.61 8.16 7.41
CA GLY A 162 18.80 7.76 6.01
C GLY A 162 17.49 7.65 5.22
N VAL A 163 16.46 7.05 5.81
CA VAL A 163 15.11 6.94 5.22
C VAL A 163 14.48 8.33 5.04
N LEU A 164 14.59 9.21 6.03
CA LEU A 164 14.08 10.58 5.94
C LEU A 164 14.79 11.39 4.85
N VAL A 165 16.11 11.27 4.74
CA VAL A 165 16.91 11.92 3.69
C VAL A 165 16.53 11.37 2.32
N ALA A 166 16.38 10.05 2.17
CA ALA A 166 15.96 9.43 0.91
C ALA A 166 14.54 9.90 0.51
N ALA A 167 13.59 9.90 1.45
CA ALA A 167 12.24 10.40 1.23
C ALA A 167 12.23 11.89 0.85
N GLY A 168 13.06 12.70 1.51
CA GLY A 168 13.21 14.14 1.24
C GLY A 168 13.82 14.43 -0.13
N ALA A 169 14.92 13.76 -0.47
CA ALA A 169 15.57 13.86 -1.77
C ALA A 169 14.63 13.44 -2.90
N MET A 170 13.85 12.37 -2.70
CA MET A 170 12.85 11.93 -3.67
C MET A 170 11.67 12.91 -3.81
N THR A 171 11.16 13.45 -2.71
CA THR A 171 10.14 14.51 -2.74
C THR A 171 10.64 15.72 -3.52
N HIS A 172 11.92 16.06 -3.35
CA HIS A 172 12.57 17.12 -4.09
C HIS A 172 12.74 16.79 -5.58
N LYS A 173 13.14 15.56 -5.93
CA LYS A 173 13.25 15.10 -7.32
C LYS A 173 11.90 15.12 -8.03
N ASN A 174 10.86 14.59 -7.39
CA ASN A 174 9.49 14.63 -7.91
C ASN A 174 9.02 16.07 -8.11
N ARG A 175 9.40 16.99 -7.21
CA ARG A 175 9.13 18.43 -7.34
C ARG A 175 9.89 19.08 -8.49
N GLN A 176 11.14 18.68 -8.75
CA GLN A 176 11.94 19.17 -9.87
C GLN A 176 11.45 18.62 -11.22
N GLU A 177 11.13 17.33 -11.30
CA GLU A 177 10.54 16.72 -12.51
C GLU A 177 9.19 17.36 -12.85
N ALA A 178 8.35 17.67 -11.84
CA ALA A 178 7.12 18.43 -12.03
C ALA A 178 7.37 19.85 -12.55
N ALA A 179 8.44 20.51 -12.10
CA ALA A 179 8.83 21.84 -12.58
C ALA A 179 9.43 21.80 -14.01
N ALA A 180 10.24 20.78 -14.32
CA ALA A 180 10.94 20.62 -15.60
C ALA A 180 9.99 20.21 -16.73
N ASN A 181 8.99 19.37 -16.46
CA ASN A 181 8.00 18.94 -17.46
C ASN A 181 6.93 20.01 -17.76
N GLY A 182 7.09 21.25 -17.26
CA GLY A 182 6.10 22.32 -17.42
C GLY A 182 4.74 22.00 -16.80
N MET A 183 4.66 20.92 -16.03
CA MET A 183 3.45 20.43 -15.40
C MET A 183 3.20 21.28 -14.16
N ARG A 184 2.67 22.50 -14.41
CA ARG A 184 2.01 23.36 -13.41
C ARG A 184 1.27 22.44 -12.45
N ARG A 185 1.59 22.53 -11.14
CA ARG A 185 0.96 21.84 -9.99
C ARG A 185 -0.01 20.77 -10.48
N SER A 186 0.34 19.47 -10.43
CA SER A 186 -0.59 18.33 -10.68
C SER A 186 -2.02 18.84 -10.70
N ALA A 187 -2.55 19.12 -11.91
CA ALA A 187 -3.61 20.10 -12.15
C ALA A 187 -4.54 20.11 -10.94
N THR A 188 -4.64 21.23 -10.20
CA THR A 188 -5.49 21.40 -9.00
C THR A 188 -6.64 20.44 -9.15
N ASP A 189 -6.68 19.33 -8.39
CA ASP A 189 -7.40 18.14 -8.84
C ASP A 189 -8.85 18.52 -9.16
N HIS A 190 -9.11 18.77 -10.44
CA HIS A 190 -10.39 19.29 -10.94
C HIS A 190 -11.26 18.10 -11.30
N SER A 191 -10.86 16.88 -10.91
CA SER A 191 -11.72 15.70 -11.00
C SER A 191 -13.08 16.01 -10.42
N TRP A 192 -13.19 16.71 -9.27
CA TRP A 192 -14.47 17.14 -8.72
C TRP A 192 -15.27 18.07 -9.66
N GLN A 193 -14.62 18.96 -10.42
CA GLN A 193 -15.30 19.79 -11.42
C GLN A 193 -15.82 18.92 -12.56
N THR A 194 -15.01 17.99 -13.05
CA THR A 194 -15.40 17.05 -14.09
C THR A 194 -16.56 16.15 -13.65
N PHE A 195 -16.51 15.63 -12.42
CA PHE A 195 -17.62 14.90 -11.78
C PHE A 195 -18.90 15.76 -11.72
N LEU A 196 -18.81 17.04 -11.35
CA LEU A 196 -19.98 17.93 -11.29
C LEU A 196 -20.55 18.24 -12.67
N GLU A 197 -19.70 18.45 -13.67
CA GLU A 197 -20.11 18.69 -15.06
C GLU A 197 -20.81 17.47 -15.67
N GLU A 198 -20.28 16.26 -15.44
CA GLU A 198 -20.95 15.03 -15.88
C GLU A 198 -22.30 14.83 -15.19
N GLN A 199 -22.38 15.04 -13.87
CA GLN A 199 -23.66 14.94 -13.17
C GLN A 199 -24.69 15.95 -13.68
N GLN A 200 -24.27 17.16 -14.04
CA GLN A 200 -25.15 18.14 -14.67
C GLN A 200 -25.67 17.64 -16.01
N ARG A 201 -24.80 17.09 -16.88
CA ARG A 201 -25.22 16.51 -18.16
C ARG A 201 -26.20 15.35 -18.00
N GLU A 202 -25.99 14.47 -17.02
CA GLU A 202 -26.91 13.37 -16.77
C GLU A 202 -28.27 13.85 -16.26
N GLN A 203 -28.29 14.86 -15.39
CA GLN A 203 -29.55 15.46 -14.93
C GLN A 203 -30.31 16.13 -16.08
N GLU A 204 -29.61 16.81 -16.98
CA GLU A 204 -30.19 17.41 -18.18
C GLU A 204 -30.73 16.34 -19.13
N ALA A 205 -29.95 15.28 -19.42
CA ALA A 205 -30.40 14.15 -20.24
C ALA A 205 -31.64 13.49 -19.64
N ARG A 206 -31.67 13.25 -18.32
CA ARG A 206 -32.82 12.65 -17.63
C ARG A 206 -34.07 13.53 -17.68
N LYS A 207 -33.92 14.86 -17.54
CA LYS A 207 -35.02 15.82 -17.70
C LYS A 207 -35.58 15.82 -19.13
N VAL A 208 -34.71 15.75 -20.15
CA VAL A 208 -35.12 15.66 -21.55
C VAL A 208 -35.89 14.37 -21.81
N THR A 209 -35.41 13.21 -21.32
CA THR A 209 -36.12 11.93 -21.48
C THR A 209 -37.49 11.93 -20.80
N LEU A 210 -37.61 12.53 -19.61
CA LEU A 210 -38.88 12.63 -18.88
C LEU A 210 -39.88 13.57 -19.57
N ASN A 211 -39.42 14.65 -20.19
CA ASN A 211 -40.27 15.56 -20.97
C ASN A 211 -40.73 14.95 -22.30
N VAL A 212 -39.94 14.05 -22.91
CA VAL A 212 -40.35 13.33 -24.13
C VAL A 212 -41.34 12.21 -23.81
N ALA A 213 -41.26 11.61 -22.62
CA ALA A 213 -42.19 10.56 -22.17
C ALA A 213 -43.53 11.10 -21.63
N SER A 214 -43.64 12.41 -21.38
CA SER A 214 -44.85 13.07 -20.88
C SER A 214 -45.68 13.80 -21.95
N VAL A 215 -45.27 13.70 -23.23
CA VAL A 215 -45.99 14.15 -24.43
C VAL A 215 -46.55 12.94 -25.15
#